data_AF-A0AAD9UKB1-F1
#
_entry.id   AF-A0AAD9UKB1-F1
#
_cell.length_a   1.000
_cell.length_b   1.000
_cell.length_c   1.000
_cell.angle_alpha   90.00
_cell.angle_beta   90.00
_cell.angle_gamma   90.00
#
_symmetry.space_group_name_H-M   'P 1'
#
loop_
_entity.id
_entity.type
_entity.pdbx_description
1 polymer ?
#
loop_
_entity_poly.entity_id
_entity_poly.type
_entity_poly.pdbx_seq_one_letter_code
_entity_poly.pdbx_strand_id
1 'polypeptide(L)'
;MLDVLLQHRHLKEDMIASCRWRGMPCSHEDFELTMTDAGVCYTFNAQLNNNSKVNATGVKNGLQLIVNVEQYEYTKGPRNAVGLKLLLHHQDGAGLWR
;
A
#
# COMPACT_ATOMS: atom_id res chain seq x y z
N MET A 1 9.46 -14.21 14.67
CA MET A 1 8.03 -13.80 14.67
C MET A 1 7.75 -12.83 13.53
N LEU A 2 8.53 -11.76 13.42
CA LEU A 2 8.53 -10.88 12.23
C LEU A 2 8.77 -11.65 10.92
N ASP A 3 9.64 -12.66 10.97
CA ASP A 3 10.01 -13.47 9.79
C ASP A 3 8.83 -14.23 9.19
N VAL A 4 7.92 -14.73 10.04
CA VAL A 4 6.73 -15.46 9.57
C VAL A 4 5.77 -14.51 8.85
N LEU A 5 5.57 -13.30 9.39
CA LEU A 5 4.75 -12.27 8.75
C LEU A 5 5.34 -11.85 7.40
N LEU A 6 6.66 -11.66 7.35
CA LEU A 6 7.33 -11.33 6.09
C LEU A 6 7.25 -12.49 5.08
N GLN A 7 7.34 -13.74 5.51
CA GLN A 7 7.25 -14.89 4.61
C GLN A 7 5.86 -15.11 4.01
N HIS A 8 4.79 -14.75 4.73
CA HIS A 8 3.40 -15.01 4.32
C HIS A 8 2.60 -13.74 4.00
N ARG A 9 3.30 -12.63 3.73
CA ARG A 9 2.66 -11.39 3.30
C ARG A 9 2.16 -11.51 1.86
N HIS A 10 1.13 -10.75 1.51
CA HIS A 10 0.85 -10.43 0.12
C HIS A 10 2.02 -9.69 -0.49
N LEU A 11 2.42 -10.08 -1.70
CA LEU A 11 3.48 -9.41 -2.44
C LEU A 11 2.92 -8.19 -3.18
N LYS A 12 3.66 -7.09 -3.21
CA LYS A 12 3.17 -5.83 -3.80
C LYS A 12 3.08 -5.92 -5.33
N GLU A 13 3.94 -6.72 -5.94
CA GLU A 13 3.97 -7.05 -7.35
C GLU A 13 2.73 -7.83 -7.81
N ASP A 14 2.15 -8.66 -6.93
CA ASP A 14 0.94 -9.44 -7.23
C ASP A 14 -0.34 -8.66 -6.88
N MET A 15 -0.29 -7.88 -5.79
CA MET A 15 -1.42 -7.07 -5.31
C MET A 15 -1.67 -5.81 -6.18
N ILE A 16 -0.65 -5.15 -6.71
CA ILE A 16 -0.78 -3.89 -7.46
C ILE A 16 -0.80 -4.19 -8.97
N ALA A 17 -1.99 -4.45 -9.51
CA ALA A 17 -2.18 -4.77 -10.93
C ALA A 17 -1.97 -3.55 -11.86
N SER A 18 -2.26 -2.33 -11.40
CA SER A 18 -1.99 -1.10 -12.16
C SER A 18 -1.75 0.07 -11.21
N CYS A 19 -0.82 0.96 -11.59
CA CYS A 19 -0.49 2.17 -10.86
C CYS A 19 -0.36 3.36 -11.82
N ARG A 20 -1.02 4.46 -11.49
CA ARG A 20 -0.74 5.78 -12.10
C ARG A 20 -0.62 6.85 -11.03
N TRP A 21 0.41 7.68 -11.16
CA TRP A 21 0.62 8.86 -10.34
C TRP A 21 0.67 10.09 -11.26
N ARG A 22 -0.21 11.06 -11.02
CA ARG A 22 -0.31 12.28 -11.86
C ARG A 22 -0.49 11.96 -13.36
N GLY A 23 -1.24 10.89 -13.65
CA GLY A 23 -1.51 10.41 -15.00
C GLY A 23 -0.37 9.60 -15.64
N MET A 24 0.82 9.61 -15.04
CA MET A 24 1.98 8.85 -15.50
C MET A 24 1.98 7.44 -14.91
N PRO A 25 2.49 6.43 -15.63
CA PRO A 25 2.70 5.10 -15.06
C PRO A 25 3.61 5.15 -13.82
N CYS A 26 3.25 4.38 -12.80
CA CYS A 26 4.10 4.07 -11.63
C CYS A 26 4.18 2.56 -11.45
N SER A 27 5.01 2.11 -10.51
CA SER A 27 5.29 0.69 -10.23
C SER A 27 4.98 0.34 -8.78
N HIS A 28 4.85 -0.96 -8.50
CA HIS A 28 4.86 -1.50 -7.13
C HIS A 28 6.19 -1.17 -6.41
N GLU A 29 7.26 -0.91 -7.16
CA GLU A 29 8.54 -0.46 -6.59
C GLU A 29 8.44 0.87 -5.86
N ASP A 30 7.48 1.75 -6.24
CA ASP A 30 7.24 3.06 -5.62
C ASP A 30 6.57 2.98 -4.23
N PHE A 31 6.36 1.76 -3.72
CA PHE A 31 5.75 1.48 -2.42
C PHE A 31 6.76 0.85 -1.45
N GLU A 32 6.84 1.42 -0.25
CA GLU A 32 7.72 0.94 0.80
C GLU A 32 6.99 -0.01 1.75
N LEU A 33 7.68 -1.07 2.19
CA LEU A 33 7.14 -1.99 3.19
C LEU A 33 7.02 -1.28 4.54
N THR A 34 5.83 -1.34 5.14
CA THR A 34 5.52 -0.72 6.43
C THR A 34 4.85 -1.74 7.34
N MET A 35 5.33 -1.84 8.58
CA MET A 35 4.72 -2.71 9.59
C MET A 35 3.62 -1.97 10.35
N THR A 36 2.48 -2.61 10.53
CA THR A 36 1.34 -2.07 11.29
C THR A 36 0.70 -3.18 12.15
N ASP A 37 -0.25 -2.81 13.01
CA ASP A 37 -1.07 -3.77 13.75
C ASP A 37 -1.94 -4.66 12.84
N ALA A 38 -2.17 -4.25 11.59
CA ALA A 38 -2.86 -5.06 10.59
C ALA A 38 -1.94 -6.07 9.88
N GLY A 39 -0.64 -6.06 10.20
CA GLY A 39 0.37 -6.90 9.57
C GLY A 39 1.29 -6.10 8.63
N VAL A 40 1.75 -6.75 7.57
CA VAL A 40 2.63 -6.13 6.58
C VAL A 40 1.80 -5.31 5.59
N CYS A 41 2.12 -4.02 5.47
CA CYS A 41 1.46 -3.07 4.59
C CYS A 41 2.46 -2.41 3.63
N TYR A 42 1.92 -1.67 2.66
CA TYR A 42 2.69 -0.95 1.65
C TYR A 42 2.29 0.52 1.60
N THR A 43 3.28 1.41 1.69
CA THR A 43 3.05 2.86 1.76
C THR A 43 3.62 3.53 0.53
N PHE A 44 2.74 4.19 -0.24
CA PHE A 44 3.13 5.07 -1.33
C PHE A 44 3.69 6.39 -0.76
N ASN A 45 4.71 6.96 -1.42
CA ASN A 45 5.28 8.25 -1.04
C ASN A 45 5.80 8.30 0.42
N ALA A 46 6.41 7.22 0.88
CA ALA A 46 6.89 7.09 2.26
C ALA A 46 8.19 7.87 2.55
N GLN A 47 8.99 8.17 1.52
CA GLN A 47 10.31 8.77 1.68
C GLN A 47 10.21 10.31 1.82
N LEU A 48 10.62 10.86 2.97
CA LEU A 48 10.61 12.31 3.26
C LEU A 48 11.48 13.15 2.32
N ASN A 49 12.53 12.54 1.78
CA ASN A 49 13.48 13.22 0.89
C ASN A 49 13.06 13.14 -0.58
N ASN A 50 12.06 12.34 -0.92
CA ASN A 50 11.58 12.12 -2.28
C ASN A 50 10.05 12.29 -2.34
N ASN A 51 9.59 13.49 -1.97
CA ASN A 51 8.17 13.77 -1.83
C ASN A 51 7.48 13.91 -3.18
N SER A 52 6.64 12.93 -3.49
CA SER A 52 5.67 13.01 -4.57
C SER A 52 4.55 13.99 -4.21
N LYS A 53 4.67 15.23 -4.68
CA LYS A 53 3.67 16.30 -4.50
C LYS A 53 2.77 16.45 -5.73
N VAL A 54 1.54 16.89 -5.48
CA VAL A 54 0.57 17.29 -6.50
C VAL A 54 0.50 18.82 -6.57
N ASN A 55 0.36 19.36 -7.78
CA ASN A 55 0.37 20.81 -8.03
C ASN A 55 -1.02 21.32 -8.48
N ALA A 56 -1.97 20.41 -8.70
CA ALA A 56 -3.30 20.71 -9.18
C ALA A 56 -4.29 19.66 -8.65
N THR A 57 -5.55 20.07 -8.51
CA THR A 57 -6.66 19.21 -8.09
C THR A 57 -7.16 18.33 -9.24
N GLY A 58 -7.96 17.31 -8.92
CA GLY A 58 -8.62 16.43 -9.90
C GLY A 58 -8.06 15.01 -9.94
N VAL A 59 -8.93 14.06 -10.31
CA VAL A 59 -8.65 12.61 -10.25
C VAL A 59 -7.40 12.19 -11.04
N LYS A 60 -7.13 12.84 -12.19
CA LYS A 60 -5.95 12.56 -13.01
C LYS A 60 -4.63 12.93 -12.33
N ASN A 61 -4.66 13.88 -11.39
CA ASN A 61 -3.47 14.34 -10.67
C ASN A 61 -3.15 13.48 -9.44
N GLY A 62 -4.06 12.60 -9.01
CA GLY A 62 -3.88 11.74 -7.84
C GLY A 62 -3.20 10.40 -8.13
N LEU A 63 -3.17 9.56 -7.09
CA LEU A 63 -2.81 8.15 -7.18
C LEU A 63 -4.04 7.36 -7.65
N GLN A 64 -3.84 6.55 -8.68
CA GLN A 64 -4.85 5.64 -9.21
C GLN A 64 -4.29 4.23 -9.16
N LEU A 65 -5.01 3.31 -8.54
CA LEU A 65 -4.62 1.92 -8.37
C LEU A 65 -5.71 0.99 -8.88
N ILE A 66 -5.29 -0.06 -9.58
CA ILE A 66 -6.09 -1.27 -9.75
C ILE A 66 -5.38 -2.34 -8.93
N VAL A 67 -6.13 -2.99 -8.04
CA VAL A 67 -5.58 -3.91 -7.04
C VAL A 67 -6.22 -5.28 -7.17
N ASN A 68 -5.42 -6.31 -6.96
CA ASN A 68 -5.83 -7.68 -6.75
C ASN A 68 -5.81 -7.95 -5.25
N VAL A 69 -6.97 -8.24 -4.65
CA VAL A 69 -7.08 -8.50 -3.21
C VAL A 69 -6.68 -9.92 -2.85
N GLU A 70 -6.50 -10.80 -3.85
CA GLU A 70 -6.01 -12.17 -3.66
C GLU A 70 -6.86 -12.98 -2.69
N GLN A 71 -8.18 -12.84 -2.80
CA GLN A 71 -9.13 -13.50 -1.90
C GLN A 71 -8.92 -15.05 -1.86
N TYR A 72 -8.38 -15.64 -2.92
CA TYR A 72 -8.05 -17.06 -2.99
C TYR A 72 -6.93 -17.49 -2.02
N GLU A 73 -6.13 -16.56 -1.51
CA GLU A 73 -5.07 -16.82 -0.52
C GLU A 73 -5.53 -16.62 0.93
N TYR A 74 -6.77 -16.19 1.14
CA TYR A 74 -7.26 -15.90 2.48
C TYR A 74 -7.33 -17.16 3.34
N THR A 75 -6.83 -17.04 4.56
CA THR A 75 -6.94 -18.12 5.56
C THR A 75 -8.31 -18.13 6.22
N LYS A 76 -8.79 -19.31 6.59
CA LYS A 76 -10.06 -19.45 7.32
C LYS A 76 -9.88 -18.87 8.73
N GLY A 77 -10.69 -17.87 9.07
CA GLY A 77 -10.67 -17.24 10.38
C GLY A 77 -12.01 -16.65 10.77
N PRO A 78 -12.12 -16.02 11.95
CA PRO A 78 -13.36 -15.40 12.42
C PRO A 78 -13.76 -14.16 11.62
N ARG A 79 -12.84 -13.60 10.82
CA ARG A 79 -13.08 -12.47 9.92
C ARG A 79 -13.41 -13.00 8.52
N ASN A 80 -14.54 -12.57 8.00
CA ASN A 80 -15.06 -12.92 6.67
C ASN A 80 -15.14 -11.72 5.71
N ALA A 81 -14.73 -10.53 6.16
CA ALA A 81 -14.66 -9.35 5.31
C ALA A 81 -13.54 -9.50 4.28
N VAL A 82 -13.79 -9.01 3.07
CA VAL A 82 -12.86 -9.05 1.94
C VAL A 82 -12.67 -7.63 1.43
N GLY A 83 -11.42 -7.21 1.28
CA GLY A 83 -11.08 -5.89 0.79
C GLY A 83 -9.77 -5.38 1.38
N LEU A 84 -9.48 -4.12 1.08
CA LEU A 84 -8.30 -3.43 1.59
C LEU A 84 -8.70 -2.32 2.56
N LYS A 85 -7.86 -2.11 3.58
CA LYS A 85 -7.94 -0.93 4.43
C LYS A 85 -6.95 0.12 3.92
N LEU A 86 -7.46 1.30 3.58
CA LEU A 86 -6.64 2.43 3.17
C LEU A 86 -6.49 3.41 4.33
N LEU A 87 -5.27 3.89 4.55
CA LEU A 87 -4.95 4.91 5.53
C LEU A 87 -4.25 6.07 4.83
N LEU A 88 -4.78 7.29 5.01
CA LEU A 88 -4.16 8.51 4.56
C LEU A 88 -3.50 9.19 5.77
N HIS A 89 -2.21 9.44 5.69
CA HIS A 89 -1.45 10.09 6.77
C HIS A 89 -0.36 11.00 6.21
N HIS A 90 0.15 11.89 7.07
CA HIS A 90 1.33 12.71 6.75
C HIS A 90 2.59 11.84 6.70
N GLN A 91 3.58 12.20 5.89
CA GLN A 91 4.79 11.39 5.70
C GLN A 91 5.56 11.19 7.02
N ASP A 92 5.59 12.19 7.90
CA ASP A 92 6.22 12.12 9.23
C ASP A 92 5.55 11.11 10.18
N GLY A 93 4.33 10.67 9.88
CA GLY A 93 3.55 9.74 10.70
C GLY A 93 3.88 8.27 10.48
N ALA A 94 4.69 7.90 9.48
CA ALA A 94 4.98 6.51 9.15
C ALA A 94 5.66 5.72 10.29
N GLY A 95 6.33 6.43 11.22
CA GLY A 95 7.01 5.84 12.38
C GLY A 95 6.23 5.89 13.70
N LEU A 96 5.04 6.51 13.74
CA LEU A 96 4.30 6.79 14.99
C LEU A 96 3.24 5.72 15.34
N TRP A 97 3.12 4.66 14.54
CA TRP A 97 2.17 3.56 14.75
C TRP A 97 2.84 2.29 15.29
N ARG A 98 3.95 2.45 16.01
CA ARG A 98 4.56 1.37 16.81
C ARG A 98 3.97 1.35 18.22
#